data_AF-A0A438IB32-F1
#
_entry.id   AF-A0A438IB32-F1
#
_cell.length_a   1.000
_cell.length_b   1.000
_cell.length_c   1.000
_cell.angle_alpha   90.00
_cell.angle_beta   90.00
_cell.angle_gamma   90.00
#
_symmetry.space_group_name_H-M   'P 1'
#
loop_
_entity.id
_entity.type
_entity.pdbx_description
1 polymer ?
#
loop_
_entity_poly.entity_id
_entity_poly.type
_entity_poly.pdbx_seq_one_letter_code
_entity_poly.pdbx_strand_id
1 'polypeptide(L)'
;MDSSTMLYNQLKSSEPFFLLAGPNVIESEEHIMYMAKAIKSLTSKFGLKLVFKSSFDKANRTSSKSFRGPGMIEGLKILEKVKVAYDIPIVTDVHEIEQVIILFPLSLCTAIVTDILC
;
A
#
# COMPACT_ATOMS: atom_id res chain seq x y z
N MET A 1 3.21 16.35 -16.95
CA MET A 1 2.76 16.63 -15.58
C MET A 1 2.96 15.34 -14.81
N ASP A 2 3.75 15.36 -13.74
CA ASP A 2 4.13 14.14 -13.01
C ASP A 2 2.91 13.43 -12.40
N SER A 3 2.83 12.11 -12.55
CA SER A 3 1.70 11.28 -12.08
C SER A 3 1.45 11.47 -10.58
N SER A 4 2.52 11.66 -9.81
CA SER A 4 2.48 11.91 -8.37
C SER A 4 1.78 13.24 -8.03
N THR A 5 2.01 14.27 -8.85
CA THR A 5 1.40 15.59 -8.66
C THR A 5 -0.10 15.56 -8.94
N MET A 6 -0.53 14.77 -9.94
CA MET A 6 -1.96 14.58 -10.23
C MET A 6 -2.67 13.84 -9.09
N LEU A 7 -2.09 12.76 -8.58
CA LEU A 7 -2.64 12.02 -7.45
C LEU A 7 -2.76 12.93 -6.21
N TYR A 8 -1.71 13.69 -5.88
CA TYR A 8 -1.73 14.63 -4.76
C TYR A 8 -2.89 15.63 -4.85
N ASN A 9 -3.06 16.25 -6.02
CA ASN A 9 -4.14 17.23 -6.22
C ASN A 9 -5.54 16.58 -6.10
N GLN A 10 -5.72 15.37 -6.63
CA GLN A 10 -6.98 14.63 -6.50
C GLN A 10 -7.31 14.30 -5.03
N LEU A 11 -6.31 13.86 -4.25
CA LEU A 11 -6.50 13.55 -2.83
C LEU A 11 -6.76 14.83 -2.02
N LYS A 12 -6.04 15.92 -2.32
CA LYS A 12 -6.21 17.22 -1.65
C LYS A 12 -7.60 17.82 -1.86
N SER A 13 -8.19 17.64 -3.03
CA SER A 13 -9.53 18.13 -3.35
C SER A 13 -10.64 17.13 -3.05
N SER A 14 -10.36 16.03 -2.33
CA SER A 14 -11.35 15.00 -2.02
C SER A 14 -12.26 15.47 -0.88
N GLU A 15 -13.56 15.53 -1.16
CA GLU A 15 -14.61 15.92 -0.21
C GLU A 15 -15.57 14.74 0.01
N PRO A 16 -16.01 14.44 1.25
CA PRO A 16 -15.59 15.06 2.52
C PRO A 16 -14.21 14.58 3.00
N PHE A 17 -13.73 13.46 2.48
CA PHE A 17 -12.42 12.87 2.76
C PHE A 17 -12.06 11.84 1.67
N PHE A 18 -10.81 11.39 1.65
CA PHE A 18 -10.40 10.17 0.95
C PHE A 18 -10.08 9.06 1.95
N LEU A 19 -10.16 7.82 1.51
CA LEU A 19 -9.86 6.66 2.33
C LEU A 19 -8.45 6.13 2.03
N LEU A 20 -7.61 6.04 3.05
CA LEU A 20 -6.40 5.21 3.03
C LEU A 20 -6.68 3.95 3.84
N ALA A 21 -6.77 2.80 3.18
CA ALA A 21 -7.20 1.56 3.83
C ALA A 21 -6.61 0.30 3.20
N GLY A 22 -6.50 -0.73 4.00
CA GLY A 22 -6.06 -2.07 3.61
C GLY A 22 -5.60 -2.86 4.84
N PRO A 23 -5.26 -4.14 4.67
CA PRO A 23 -4.81 -4.96 5.78
C PRO A 23 -3.44 -4.49 6.28
N ASN A 24 -3.21 -4.70 7.57
CA ASN A 24 -2.00 -4.28 8.25
C ASN A 24 -0.73 -4.79 7.56
N VAL A 25 -0.70 -6.10 7.27
CA VAL A 25 0.39 -6.80 6.58
C VAL A 25 -0.20 -7.72 5.51
N ILE A 26 0.56 -7.98 4.46
CA ILE A 26 0.22 -8.99 3.46
C ILE A 26 0.33 -10.37 4.10
N GLU A 27 -0.77 -11.11 4.18
CA GLU A 27 -0.79 -12.48 4.72
C GLU A 27 -0.70 -13.53 3.61
N SER A 28 -1.42 -13.30 2.51
CA SER A 28 -1.38 -14.11 1.30
C SER A 28 -1.85 -13.28 0.10
N GLU A 29 -1.54 -13.73 -1.12
CA GLU A 29 -2.04 -13.11 -2.35
C GLU A 29 -3.57 -13.14 -2.42
N GLU A 30 -4.19 -14.27 -2.07
CA GLU A 30 -5.64 -14.41 -2.04
C GLU A 30 -6.29 -13.40 -1.09
N HIS A 31 -5.72 -13.27 0.12
CA HIS A 31 -6.24 -12.35 1.12
C HIS A 31 -6.12 -10.90 0.66
N ILE A 32 -4.97 -10.48 0.09
CA ILE A 32 -4.82 -9.08 -0.36
C ILE A 32 -5.79 -8.76 -1.49
N MET A 33 -5.98 -9.70 -2.42
CA MET A 33 -6.82 -9.51 -3.60
C MET A 33 -8.29 -9.42 -3.21
N TYR A 34 -8.72 -10.26 -2.25
CA TYR A 34 -10.04 -10.18 -1.65
C TYR A 34 -10.28 -8.83 -0.96
N MET A 35 -9.35 -8.39 -0.11
CA MET A 35 -9.48 -7.13 0.63
C MET A 35 -9.50 -5.92 -0.30
N ALA A 36 -8.61 -5.87 -1.29
CA ALA A 36 -8.58 -4.80 -2.28
C ALA A 36 -9.89 -4.70 -3.06
N LYS A 37 -10.43 -5.83 -3.52
CA LYS A 37 -11.73 -5.89 -4.21
C LYS A 37 -12.86 -5.35 -3.33
N ALA A 38 -12.94 -5.82 -2.09
CA ALA A 38 -14.01 -5.44 -1.17
C ALA A 38 -13.96 -3.93 -0.85
N ILE A 39 -12.78 -3.40 -0.50
CA ILE A 39 -12.61 -1.97 -0.18
C ILE A 39 -12.85 -1.10 -1.42
N LYS A 40 -12.34 -1.49 -2.60
CA LYS A 40 -12.59 -0.78 -3.86
C LYS A 40 -14.08 -0.75 -4.22
N SER A 41 -14.78 -1.87 -4.06
CA SER A 41 -16.22 -1.94 -4.32
C SER A 41 -17.00 -1.02 -3.40
N LEU A 42 -16.67 -0.98 -2.10
CA LEU A 42 -17.33 -0.11 -1.13
C LEU A 42 -17.05 1.36 -1.42
N THR A 43 -15.78 1.73 -1.59
CA THR A 43 -15.40 3.12 -1.87
C THR A 43 -16.01 3.63 -3.18
N SER A 44 -16.06 2.79 -4.22
CA SER A 44 -16.71 3.13 -5.50
C SER A 44 -18.22 3.34 -5.32
N LYS A 45 -18.89 2.52 -4.51
CA LYS A 45 -20.33 2.67 -4.20
C LYS A 45 -20.64 3.99 -3.51
N PHE A 46 -19.74 4.47 -2.64
CA PHE A 46 -19.91 5.73 -1.90
C PHE A 46 -19.25 6.95 -2.60
N GLY A 47 -18.66 6.77 -3.79
CA GLY A 47 -17.95 7.85 -4.50
C GLY A 47 -16.67 8.32 -3.80
N LEU A 48 -16.14 7.55 -2.85
CA LEU A 48 -14.93 7.89 -2.10
C LEU A 48 -13.67 7.53 -2.89
N LYS A 49 -12.68 8.42 -2.84
CA LYS A 49 -11.33 8.13 -3.35
C LYS A 49 -10.62 7.15 -2.42
N LEU A 50 -9.90 6.20 -2.99
CA LEU A 50 -9.18 5.15 -2.26
C LEU A 50 -7.69 5.20 -2.58
N VAL A 51 -6.87 5.13 -1.54
CA VAL A 51 -5.47 4.74 -1.58
C VAL A 51 -5.35 3.43 -0.80
N PHE A 52 -4.88 2.37 -1.45
CA PHE A 52 -4.77 1.07 -0.81
C PHE A 52 -3.43 0.95 -0.07
N LYS A 53 -3.46 0.54 1.20
CA LYS A 53 -2.25 0.41 2.03
C LYS A 53 -2.06 -1.00 2.55
N SER A 54 -0.84 -1.54 2.42
CA SER A 54 -0.44 -2.75 3.17
C SER A 54 1.08 -2.86 3.33
N SER A 55 1.53 -3.45 4.44
CA SER A 55 2.95 -3.73 4.70
C SER A 55 3.39 -5.05 4.08
N PHE A 56 4.55 -5.10 3.43
CA PHE A 56 5.18 -6.38 3.02
C PHE A 56 6.07 -6.99 4.12
N ASP A 57 6.52 -6.18 5.08
CA ASP A 57 7.31 -6.58 6.24
C ASP A 57 6.92 -5.74 7.46
N LYS A 58 6.89 -6.34 8.65
CA LYS A 58 6.63 -5.66 9.92
C LYS A 58 7.80 -5.92 10.87
N ALA A 59 8.75 -4.98 10.91
CA ALA A 59 10.01 -5.16 11.61
C ALA A 59 9.94 -5.04 13.14
N ASN A 60 8.95 -4.33 13.68
CA ASN A 60 8.85 -4.02 15.12
C ASN A 60 8.17 -5.10 15.99
N ARG A 61 8.43 -6.39 15.75
CA ARG A 61 7.87 -7.46 16.62
C ARG A 61 8.92 -7.95 17.61
N THR A 62 8.60 -7.82 18.90
CA THR A 62 9.43 -8.25 20.05
C THR A 62 9.64 -9.76 20.17
N SER A 63 9.00 -10.57 19.32
CA SER A 63 9.25 -12.01 19.23
C SER A 63 9.63 -12.43 17.80
N SER A 64 10.79 -13.09 17.69
CA SER A 64 11.38 -13.59 16.44
C SER A 64 10.58 -14.69 15.75
N LYS A 65 9.56 -15.26 16.42
CA LYS A 65 8.74 -16.37 15.91
C LYS A 65 7.46 -15.94 15.20
N SER A 66 7.17 -14.65 15.17
CA SER A 66 5.90 -14.15 14.62
C SER A 66 6.01 -13.86 13.12
N PHE A 67 4.98 -14.23 12.34
CA PHE A 67 4.93 -13.94 10.91
C PHE A 67 5.00 -12.43 10.65
N ARG A 68 5.91 -12.04 9.76
CA ARG A 68 6.22 -10.64 9.46
C ARG A 68 5.70 -10.15 8.11
N GLY A 69 5.24 -11.07 7.27
CA GLY A 69 4.86 -10.79 5.89
C GLY A 69 5.68 -11.63 4.90
N PRO A 70 5.38 -11.53 3.59
CA PRO A 70 6.06 -12.27 2.53
C PRO A 70 7.46 -11.72 2.20
N GLY A 71 7.84 -10.58 2.80
CA GLY A 71 9.08 -9.87 2.47
C GLY A 71 8.95 -8.99 1.23
N MET A 72 9.97 -8.17 0.98
CA MET A 72 9.91 -7.10 -0.01
C MET A 72 9.65 -7.61 -1.43
N ILE A 73 10.44 -8.55 -1.94
CA ILE A 73 10.33 -8.99 -3.34
C ILE A 73 8.94 -9.55 -3.65
N GLU A 74 8.45 -10.46 -2.81
CA GLU A 74 7.15 -11.10 -3.03
C GLU A 74 5.98 -10.15 -2.69
N GLY A 75 6.10 -9.37 -1.62
CA GLY A 75 5.10 -8.37 -1.27
C GLY A 75 4.91 -7.31 -2.36
N LEU A 76 5.98 -6.84 -3.00
CA LEU A 76 5.88 -5.88 -4.11
C LEU A 76 5.21 -6.49 -5.34
N LYS A 77 5.52 -7.74 -5.69
CA LYS A 77 4.81 -8.45 -6.78
C LYS A 77 3.31 -8.56 -6.50
N ILE A 78 2.96 -8.89 -5.25
CA ILE A 78 1.57 -9.00 -4.83
C ILE A 78 0.87 -7.63 -4.90
N LEU A 79 1.51 -6.56 -4.43
CA LEU A 79 0.97 -5.21 -4.52
C LEU A 79 0.84 -4.70 -5.96
N GLU A 80 1.74 -5.10 -6.85
CA GLU A 80 1.66 -4.82 -8.28
C GLU A 80 0.42 -5.45 -8.91
N LYS A 81 0.14 -6.72 -8.60
CA LYS A 81 -1.09 -7.38 -9.04
C LYS A 81 -2.34 -6.63 -8.59
N VAL A 82 -2.37 -6.15 -7.34
CA VAL A 82 -3.48 -5.34 -6.82
C VAL A 82 -3.64 -4.04 -7.61
N LYS A 83 -2.53 -3.32 -7.84
CA LYS A 83 -2.53 -2.06 -8.60
C LYS A 83 -3.09 -2.27 -10.01
N VAL A 84 -2.61 -3.27 -10.72
CA VAL A 84 -3.03 -3.57 -12.10
C VAL A 84 -4.47 -4.06 -12.15
N ALA A 85 -4.88 -4.93 -11.23
CA ALA A 85 -6.22 -5.52 -11.26
C ALA A 85 -7.34 -4.53 -10.93
N TYR A 86 -7.07 -3.53 -10.09
CA TYR A 86 -8.11 -2.62 -9.58
C TYR A 86 -7.90 -1.15 -9.93
N ASP A 87 -6.80 -0.83 -10.60
CA ASP A 87 -6.39 0.54 -10.96
C ASP A 87 -6.49 1.50 -9.75
N ILE A 88 -5.81 1.11 -8.67
CA ILE A 88 -5.79 1.86 -7.41
C ILE A 88 -4.38 2.27 -7.01
N PRO A 89 -4.19 3.50 -6.49
CA PRO A 89 -2.93 3.90 -5.89
C PRO A 89 -2.56 3.02 -4.69
N ILE A 90 -1.30 2.60 -4.62
CA ILE A 90 -0.77 1.77 -3.53
C ILE A 90 0.17 2.58 -2.65
N VAL A 91 0.06 2.38 -1.34
CA VAL A 91 1.01 2.83 -0.33
C VAL A 91 1.55 1.62 0.43
N THR A 92 2.85 1.59 0.66
CA THR A 92 3.49 0.58 1.51
C THR A 92 4.56 1.23 2.36
N ASP A 93 4.91 0.58 3.45
CA ASP A 93 5.93 1.03 4.38
C ASP A 93 7.31 0.48 4.03
N VAL A 94 8.32 1.27 4.37
CA VAL A 94 9.73 0.90 4.29
C VAL A 94 10.39 1.17 5.63
N HIS A 95 11.38 0.34 5.95
CA HIS A 95 12.11 0.34 7.22
C HIS A 95 13.59 0.68 7.02
N GLU A 96 14.13 0.48 5.82
CA GLU A 96 15.53 0.74 5.48
C GLU A 96 15.64 1.65 4.25
N ILE A 97 16.71 2.44 4.18
CA ILE A 97 16.94 3.40 3.07
C ILE A 97 17.09 2.66 1.74
N GLU A 98 17.73 1.49 1.74
CA GLU A 98 17.93 0.65 0.57
C GLU A 98 16.61 0.23 -0.07
N GLN A 99 15.55 0.07 0.73
CA GLN A 99 14.22 -0.25 0.23
C GLN A 99 13.64 0.93 -0.57
N VAL A 100 13.91 2.16 -0.16
CA VAL A 100 13.51 3.37 -0.91
C VAL A 100 14.16 3.39 -2.29
N ILE A 101 15.46 3.06 -2.37
CA ILE A 101 16.20 3.03 -3.63
C ILE A 101 15.60 2.00 -4.60
N ILE A 102 15.17 0.85 -4.09
CA ILE A 102 14.56 -0.22 -4.88
C ILE A 102 13.14 0.14 -5.32
N LEU A 103 12.36 0.81 -4.46
CA LEU A 103 10.97 1.18 -4.70
C LEU A 103 10.79 2.38 -5.63
N PHE A 104 11.65 3.39 -5.50
CA PHE A 104 11.56 4.65 -6.24
C PHE A 104 11.47 4.48 -7.77
N PRO A 105 12.28 3.63 -8.44
CA PRO A 105 12.19 3.45 -9.90
C PRO A 105 10.97 2.64 -10.34
N LEU A 106 10.32 1.90 -9.44
CA LEU A 106 9.22 1.01 -9.82
C LEU A 106 7.90 1.75 -10.08
N SER A 107 7.80 3.04 -9.73
CA SER A 107 6.57 3.85 -9.82
C SER A 107 5.32 3.14 -9.27
N LEU A 108 5.54 2.13 -8.42
CA LEU A 108 4.57 1.10 -8.08
C LEU A 108 3.70 1.56 -6.93
N CYS A 109 4.35 2.06 -5.88
CA CYS A 109 3.75 2.50 -4.63
C CYS A 109 4.38 3.82 -4.20
N THR A 110 3.64 4.64 -3.46
CA THR A 110 4.27 5.67 -2.63
C THR A 110 4.72 5.01 -1.32
N ALA A 111 6.01 5.09 -1.01
CA ALA A 111 6.56 4.55 0.23
C ALA A 111 6.39 5.55 1.38
N ILE A 112 5.94 5.09 2.55
CA ILE A 112 5.95 5.87 3.80
C ILE A 112 6.94 5.18 4.75
N VAL A 113 7.97 5.89 5.19
CA VAL A 113 8.89 5.35 6.20
C VAL A 113 8.12 5.19 7.50
N THR A 114 8.00 3.96 8.04
CA THR A 114 7.27 3.74 9.32
C THR A 114 8.16 3.38 10.50
N ASP A 115 9.49 3.35 10.33
CA ASP A 115 10.43 2.95 11.39
C ASP A 115 11.39 4.07 11.85
N ILE A 116 10.89 5.31 11.99
CA ILE A 116 11.61 6.37 12.75
C ILE A 116 11.05 6.54 14.19
N LEU A 117 9.97 5.84 14.54
CA LEU A 117 9.37 5.91 15.88
C LEU A 117 9.13 4.50 16.43
N CYS A 118 10.22 3.84 16.80
CA CYS A 118 10.23 2.93 17.94
C CYS A 118 11.47 3.20 18.79
#